data_AF-A0A4Y1RFH3-F1
#
_entry.id   AF-A0A4Y1RFH3-F1
#
_cell.length_a   1.000
_cell.length_b   1.000
_cell.length_c   1.000
_cell.angle_alpha   90.00
_cell.angle_beta   90.00
_cell.angle_gamma   90.00
#
_symmetry.space_group_name_H-M   'P 1'
#
loop_
_entity.id
_entity.type
_entity.pdbx_description
1 polymer ?
#
loop_
_entity_poly.entity_id
_entity_poly.type
_entity_poly.pdbx_seq_one_letter_code
_entity_poly.pdbx_strand_id
1 'polypeptide(L)'
;MAVAPASDAFIAPEINSFGQSFRDYNAESERQKSVEEFYRLNHINQTYDFVKKMREEYSKLNRVEMSIWECCELLNEVVDDSDPDLDEPQIEHLLQTAEAVRKDYPMKIGCT
;
A
#
# COMPACT_ATOMS: atom_id res chain seq x y z
N MET A 1 13.26 36.24 21.82
CA MET A 1 13.60 35.35 20.68
C MET A 1 12.38 34.48 20.42
N ALA A 2 11.73 34.63 19.28
CA ALA A 2 10.62 33.78 18.91
C ALA A 2 11.16 32.43 18.43
N VAL A 3 10.71 31.34 19.07
CA VAL A 3 10.95 29.97 18.59
C VAL A 3 10.10 29.80 17.34
N ALA A 4 10.73 29.56 16.19
CA ALA A 4 10.02 29.23 14.97
C ALA A 4 9.25 27.91 15.18
N PRO A 5 8.00 27.78 14.70
CA PRO A 5 7.30 26.51 14.77
C PRO A 5 8.11 25.51 13.94
N ALA A 6 8.50 24.39 14.55
CA ALA A 6 8.96 23.24 13.78
C ALA A 6 7.85 22.93 12.78
N SER A 7 8.16 22.94 11.49
CA SER A 7 7.20 22.51 10.48
C SER A 7 6.85 21.06 10.78
N ASP A 8 5.58 20.78 11.09
CA ASP A 8 4.97 19.45 11.24
C ASP A 8 5.01 18.60 9.94
N ALA A 9 5.94 18.90 9.03
CA ALA A 9 6.09 18.23 7.77
C ALA A 9 6.88 16.93 7.97
N PHE A 10 6.22 15.81 7.67
CA PHE A 10 6.89 14.52 7.51
C PHE A 10 7.98 14.64 6.43
N ILE A 11 9.24 14.41 6.81
CA ILE A 11 10.37 14.38 5.88
C ILE A 11 10.61 12.92 5.52
N ALA A 12 10.20 12.52 4.32
CA ALA A 12 10.47 11.19 3.81
C ALA A 12 11.98 11.04 3.55
N PRO A 13 12.63 9.95 4.00
CA PRO A 13 14.01 9.67 3.62
C PRO A 13 14.10 9.38 2.11
N GLU A 14 15.23 9.73 1.48
CA GLU A 14 15.45 9.45 0.05
C GLU A 14 15.72 7.97 -0.23
N ILE A 15 16.18 7.23 0.78
CA ILE A 15 16.55 5.82 0.71
C ILE A 15 15.90 5.03 1.85
N ASN A 16 15.60 3.77 1.59
CA ASN A 16 15.10 2.84 2.59
C ASN A 16 16.21 2.37 3.54
N SER A 17 15.86 1.58 4.55
CA SER A 17 16.82 1.03 5.53
C SER A 17 17.87 0.09 4.90
N PHE A 18 17.68 -0.31 3.64
CA PHE A 18 18.59 -1.16 2.87
C PHE A 18 19.48 -0.36 1.90
N GLY A 19 19.37 0.98 1.88
CA GLY A 19 20.15 1.85 1.01
C GLY A 19 19.65 1.93 -0.43
N GLN A 20 18.43 1.50 -0.70
CA GLN A 20 17.80 1.56 -2.02
C GLN A 20 16.87 2.78 -2.11
N SER A 21 16.76 3.37 -3.30
CA SER A 21 15.77 4.40 -3.59
C SER A 21 14.37 3.78 -3.67
N PHE A 22 13.36 4.54 -3.24
CA PHE A 22 11.96 4.13 -3.37
C PHE A 22 11.47 4.21 -4.82
N ARG A 23 10.61 3.27 -5.21
CA ARG A 23 9.90 3.22 -6.49
C ARG A 23 10.82 3.29 -7.72
N ASP A 24 11.92 2.54 -7.70
CA ASP A 24 12.81 2.45 -8.86
C ASP A 24 12.29 1.46 -9.92
N TYR A 25 11.54 1.99 -10.88
CA TYR A 25 11.02 1.21 -12.02
C TYR A 25 12.04 0.97 -13.14
N ASN A 26 13.29 1.45 -13.00
CA ASN A 26 14.36 1.18 -13.96
C ASN A 26 15.38 0.17 -13.42
N ALA A 27 15.20 -0.31 -12.19
CA ALA A 27 16.06 -1.32 -11.60
C ALA A 27 16.02 -2.62 -12.41
N GLU A 28 17.19 -3.18 -12.72
CA GLU A 28 17.29 -4.50 -13.34
C GLU A 28 17.15 -5.58 -12.25
N SER A 29 15.91 -5.99 -11.95
CA SER A 29 15.60 -7.02 -10.95
C SER A 29 14.46 -7.95 -11.39
N GLU A 30 14.36 -9.15 -10.80
CA GLU A 30 13.23 -10.05 -11.04
C GLU A 30 11.91 -9.45 -10.56
N ARG A 31 11.94 -8.73 -9.42
CA ARG A 31 10.78 -7.99 -8.91
C ARG A 31 10.24 -7.00 -9.93
N GLN A 32 11.13 -6.25 -10.57
CA GLN A 32 10.74 -5.24 -11.56
C GLN A 32 10.11 -5.85 -12.80
N LYS A 33 10.51 -7.07 -13.20
CA LYS A 33 9.84 -7.80 -14.31
C LYS A 33 8.41 -8.17 -13.95
N SER A 34 8.17 -8.62 -12.71
CA SER A 34 6.81 -8.93 -12.23
C SER A 34 5.93 -7.68 -12.22
N VAL A 35 6.47 -6.55 -11.72
CA VAL A 35 5.79 -5.25 -11.71
C VAL A 35 5.47 -4.78 -13.13
N GLU A 36 6.41 -4.87 -14.06
CA GLU A 36 6.20 -4.49 -15.46
C GLU A 36 5.08 -5.34 -16.10
N GLU A 37 5.11 -6.66 -15.91
CA GLU A 37 4.07 -7.55 -16.44
C GLU A 37 2.71 -7.29 -15.80
N PHE A 38 2.66 -7.04 -14.48
CA PHE A 38 1.44 -6.65 -13.77
C PHE A 38 0.81 -5.41 -14.40
N TYR A 39 1.59 -4.35 -14.60
CA TYR A 39 1.11 -3.12 -15.23
C TYR A 39 0.75 -3.32 -16.70
N ARG A 40 1.52 -4.08 -17.46
CA ARG A 40 1.22 -4.40 -18.86
C ARG A 40 -0.15 -5.08 -18.99
N LEU A 41 -0.41 -6.09 -18.16
CA LEU A 41 -1.69 -6.81 -18.14
C LEU A 41 -2.83 -5.89 -17.68
N ASN A 42 -2.62 -5.05 -16.67
CA ASN A 42 -3.63 -4.09 -16.24
C ASN A 42 -3.96 -3.08 -17.34
N HIS A 43 -2.96 -2.49 -17.99
CA HIS A 43 -3.17 -1.51 -19.06
C HIS A 43 -3.94 -2.09 -20.26
N ILE A 44 -3.75 -3.38 -20.56
CA ILE A 44 -4.47 -4.07 -21.65
C ILE A 44 -5.90 -4.42 -21.25
N ASN A 45 -6.12 -4.88 -20.01
CA ASN A 45 -7.37 -5.52 -19.61
C ASN A 45 -8.33 -4.64 -18.80
N GLN A 46 -7.87 -3.52 -18.23
CA GLN A 46 -8.71 -2.58 -17.47
C GLN A 46 -9.57 -1.71 -18.40
N THR A 47 -10.57 -2.33 -19.03
CA THR A 47 -11.52 -1.66 -19.92
C THR A 47 -12.75 -1.15 -19.17
N TYR A 48 -13.52 -0.25 -19.81
CA TYR A 48 -14.79 0.24 -19.26
C TYR A 48 -15.75 -0.90 -18.89
N ASP A 49 -15.90 -1.88 -19.80
CA ASP A 49 -16.80 -3.02 -19.59
C ASP A 49 -16.33 -3.91 -18.43
N PHE A 50 -15.01 -4.14 -18.33
CA PHE A 50 -14.42 -4.88 -17.22
C PHE A 50 -14.71 -4.18 -15.87
N VAL A 51 -14.40 -2.89 -15.76
CA VAL A 51 -14.62 -2.12 -14.52
C VAL A 51 -16.10 -2.06 -14.17
N LYS A 52 -16.99 -1.86 -15.16
CA LYS A 52 -18.44 -1.87 -14.93
C LYS A 52 -18.91 -3.20 -14.35
N LYS A 53 -18.47 -4.32 -14.94
CA LYS A 53 -18.77 -5.68 -14.43
C LYS A 53 -18.26 -5.87 -13.01
N MET A 54 -17.00 -5.53 -12.73
CA MET A 54 -16.43 -5.68 -11.38
C MET A 54 -17.20 -4.85 -10.34
N ARG A 55 -17.60 -3.62 -10.67
CA ARG A 55 -18.43 -2.81 -9.77
C ARG A 55 -19.78 -3.47 -9.47
N GLU A 56 -20.47 -3.98 -10.50
CA GLU A 56 -21.74 -4.71 -10.32
C GLU A 56 -21.56 -5.99 -9.49
N GLU A 57 -20.44 -6.66 -9.62
CA GLU A 57 -20.13 -7.90 -8.90
C GLU A 57 -19.79 -7.67 -7.43
N TYR A 58 -18.87 -6.76 -7.12
CA TYR A 58 -18.33 -6.56 -5.76
C TYR A 58 -19.17 -5.59 -4.91
N SER A 59 -20.00 -4.73 -5.49
CA SER A 59 -20.87 -3.81 -4.73
C SER A 59 -21.95 -4.51 -3.89
N LYS A 60 -22.21 -5.80 -4.14
CA LYS A 60 -23.19 -6.59 -3.40
C LYS A 60 -22.72 -6.97 -1.99
N LEU A 61 -21.41 -6.90 -1.73
CA LEU A 61 -20.80 -7.18 -0.41
C LEU A 61 -21.24 -8.52 0.21
N ASN A 62 -21.45 -9.54 -0.62
CA ASN A 62 -22.05 -10.82 -0.23
C ASN A 62 -21.09 -12.02 -0.41
N ARG A 63 -19.78 -11.78 -0.40
CA ARG A 63 -18.77 -12.84 -0.58
C ARG A 63 -18.40 -13.53 0.72
N VAL A 64 -18.28 -12.76 1.79
CA VAL A 64 -17.83 -13.23 3.10
C VAL A 64 -18.23 -12.22 4.17
N GLU A 65 -18.50 -12.70 5.37
CA GLU A 65 -18.70 -11.90 6.58
C GLU A 65 -17.55 -12.19 7.54
N MET A 66 -16.81 -11.16 7.94
CA MET A 66 -15.65 -11.26 8.83
C MET A 66 -15.39 -9.92 9.54
N SER A 67 -14.66 -9.97 10.64
CA SER A 67 -14.12 -8.81 11.34
C SER A 67 -12.99 -8.14 10.55
N ILE A 68 -12.66 -6.90 10.93
CA ILE A 68 -11.53 -6.17 10.32
C ILE A 68 -10.21 -6.92 10.55
N TRP A 69 -10.02 -7.50 11.73
CA TRP A 69 -8.79 -8.23 12.04
C TRP A 69 -8.65 -9.51 11.22
N GLU A 70 -9.72 -10.28 11.06
CA GLU A 70 -9.71 -11.46 10.18
C GLU A 70 -9.40 -11.07 8.71
N CYS A 71 -9.91 -9.92 8.25
CA CYS A 71 -9.56 -9.37 6.94
C CYS A 71 -8.06 -9.01 6.84
N CYS A 72 -7.49 -8.39 7.87
CA CYS A 72 -6.06 -8.14 7.95
C CYS A 72 -5.24 -9.44 7.94
N GLU A 73 -5.71 -10.49 8.62
CA GLU A 73 -5.02 -11.78 8.65
C GLU A 73 -4.99 -12.49 7.29
N LEU A 74 -5.99 -12.27 6.43
CA LEU A 74 -5.93 -12.77 5.03
C LEU A 74 -4.77 -12.15 4.24
N LEU A 75 -4.28 -10.97 4.63
CA LEU A 75 -3.13 -10.33 3.98
C LEU A 75 -1.78 -10.98 4.35
N ASN A 76 -1.75 -11.98 5.24
CA ASN A 76 -0.56 -12.80 5.45
C ASN A 76 -0.19 -13.63 4.20
N GLU A 77 -1.16 -13.94 3.36
CA GLU A 77 -0.98 -14.80 2.18
C GLU A 77 -0.89 -14.00 0.87
N VAL A 78 -0.86 -12.68 0.95
CA VAL A 78 -0.89 -11.78 -0.21
C VAL A 78 0.39 -10.96 -0.26
N VAL A 79 1.10 -11.03 -1.37
CA VAL A 79 2.18 -10.11 -1.74
C VAL A 79 1.67 -9.25 -2.90
N ASP A 80 1.88 -7.94 -2.85
CA ASP A 80 1.39 -7.01 -3.88
C ASP A 80 2.36 -6.96 -5.07
N ASP A 81 2.12 -7.73 -6.13
CA ASP A 81 2.96 -7.79 -7.34
C ASP A 81 3.16 -6.44 -8.08
N SER A 82 2.41 -5.39 -7.72
CA SER A 82 2.55 -4.06 -8.32
C SER A 82 3.59 -3.17 -7.63
N ASP A 83 4.00 -3.54 -6.41
CA ASP A 83 4.93 -2.74 -5.60
C ASP A 83 6.41 -3.10 -5.92
N PRO A 84 7.23 -2.17 -6.44
CA PRO A 84 8.65 -2.43 -6.68
C PRO A 84 9.49 -2.52 -5.39
N ASP A 85 8.98 -2.02 -4.25
CA ASP A 85 9.76 -1.81 -3.03
C ASP A 85 9.66 -2.97 -2.03
N LEU A 86 8.57 -3.75 -2.07
CA LEU A 86 8.22 -4.75 -1.05
C LEU A 86 8.02 -6.14 -1.67
N ASP A 87 8.46 -7.18 -0.99
CA ASP A 87 8.21 -8.60 -1.35
C ASP A 87 7.67 -9.40 -0.16
N GLU A 88 7.35 -8.72 0.94
CA GLU A 88 6.77 -9.26 2.16
C GLU A 88 5.23 -9.32 2.09
N PRO A 89 4.58 -10.10 2.98
CA PRO A 89 3.13 -10.11 3.10
C PRO A 89 2.53 -8.73 3.39
N GLN A 90 1.40 -8.44 2.74
CA GLN A 90 0.76 -7.12 2.77
C GLN A 90 0.28 -6.68 4.17
N ILE A 91 0.10 -7.63 5.10
CA ILE A 91 -0.18 -7.32 6.50
C ILE A 91 0.95 -6.51 7.15
N GLU A 92 2.22 -6.73 6.77
CA GLU A 92 3.35 -5.99 7.33
C GLU A 92 3.27 -4.52 6.93
N HIS A 93 3.02 -4.26 5.64
CA HIS A 93 2.81 -2.92 5.12
C HIS A 93 1.63 -2.20 5.81
N LEU A 94 0.52 -2.92 6.03
CA LEU A 94 -0.64 -2.41 6.74
C LEU A 94 -0.27 -1.93 8.14
N LEU A 95 0.43 -2.75 8.92
CA LEU A 95 0.82 -2.43 10.30
C LEU A 95 1.86 -1.32 10.36
N GLN A 96 2.86 -1.33 9.48
CA GLN A 96 3.87 -0.27 9.37
C GLN A 96 3.21 1.09 9.08
N THR A 97 2.27 1.12 8.15
CA THR A 97 1.52 2.33 7.80
C THR A 97 0.68 2.81 8.98
N ALA A 98 -0.04 1.92 9.65
CA ALA A 98 -0.85 2.26 10.81
C ALA A 98 -0.01 2.84 11.96
N GLU A 99 1.13 2.23 12.27
CA GLU A 99 2.03 2.69 13.33
C GLU A 99 2.72 4.01 13.00
N ALA A 100 3.10 4.23 11.74
CA ALA A 100 3.63 5.52 11.29
C ALA A 100 2.58 6.64 11.46
N VAL A 101 1.34 6.41 10.99
CA VAL A 101 0.25 7.38 11.17
C VAL A 101 -0.06 7.62 12.65
N ARG A 102 -0.01 6.58 13.49
CA ARG A 102 -0.21 6.69 14.95
C ARG A 102 0.85 7.53 15.61
N LYS A 103 2.10 7.39 15.18
CA LYS A 103 3.22 8.18 15.69
C LYS A 103 3.10 9.66 15.28
N ASP A 104 2.76 9.93 14.03
CA ASP A 104 2.76 11.29 13.48
C ASP A 104 1.49 12.07 13.79
N TYR A 105 0.35 11.37 13.96
CA TYR A 105 -0.96 11.99 14.20
C TYR A 105 -1.70 11.42 15.42
N PRO A 106 -1.09 11.42 16.62
CA PRO A 106 -1.67 10.78 17.80
C PRO A 106 -3.04 11.35 18.19
N MET A 107 -3.33 12.62 17.88
CA MET A 107 -4.60 13.28 18.21
C MET A 107 -5.71 13.07 17.17
N LYS A 108 -5.40 12.51 15.99
CA LYS A 108 -6.39 12.25 14.92
C LYS A 108 -6.90 10.81 14.90
N ILE A 109 -6.21 9.91 15.60
CA ILE A 109 -6.63 8.52 15.78
C ILE A 109 -7.54 8.48 17.01
N GLY A 110 -8.82 8.81 16.82
CA GLY A 110 -9.91 8.59 17.78
C GLY A 110 -9.59 8.97 19.23
N CYS A 111 -9.90 10.21 19.62
CA CYS A 111 -10.11 10.55 21.02
C CYS A 111 -11.31 9.75 21.56
N THR A 112 -11.04 8.71 22.36
CA THR A 112 -11.89 8.36 23.50
C THR A 112 -11.42 9.11 24.72
#